data_AF-A0A963KSD2-F1
#
_entry.id   AF-A0A963KSD2-F1
#
_cell.length_a   1.000
_cell.length_b   1.000
_cell.length_c   1.000
_cell.angle_alpha   90.00
_cell.angle_beta   90.00
_cell.angle_gamma   90.00
#
_symmetry.space_group_name_H-M   'P 1'
#
loop_
_entity.id
_entity.type
_entity.pdbx_description
1 polymer ?
#
loop_
_entity_poly.entity_id
_entity_poly.type
_entity_poly.pdbx_seq_one_letter_code
_entity_poly.pdbx_strand_id
1 'polypeptide(L)'
;MLLTRHLRTGGWIFVLILAAIAIAVPYASLKLPASHPWHLESYQVTLWGKYVCYGLLALSIDLIWGYAGILSLGHGAFFALGGYVMG
;
A
#
# COMPACT_ATOMS: atom_id res chain seq x y z
N MET A 1 -16.13 -14.10 14.50
CA MET A 1 -17.48 -13.74 13.99
C MET A 1 -17.90 -12.29 14.25
N LEU A 2 -17.19 -11.49 15.08
CA LEU A 2 -17.57 -10.09 15.38
C LEU A 2 -17.00 -9.06 14.39
N LEU A 3 -15.90 -9.36 13.69
CA LEU A 3 -15.23 -8.43 12.77
C LEU A 3 -15.97 -8.22 11.44
N THR A 4 -16.89 -9.13 11.06
CA THR A 4 -17.57 -9.12 9.76
C THR A 4 -18.73 -8.13 9.65
N ARG A 5 -19.30 -7.68 10.77
CA ARG A 5 -20.52 -6.86 10.77
C ARG A 5 -20.29 -5.36 10.52
N HIS A 6 -19.07 -4.86 10.72
CA HIS A 6 -18.75 -3.43 10.53
C HIS A 6 -18.30 -3.07 9.11
N LEU A 7 -17.84 -4.03 8.31
CA LEU A 7 -17.54 -3.79 6.90
C LEU A 7 -18.83 -3.90 6.10
N ARG A 8 -19.32 -2.75 5.58
CA ARG A 8 -20.38 -2.69 4.56
C ARG A 8 -20.02 -3.61 3.39
N THR A 9 -20.99 -4.18 2.67
CA THR A 9 -20.79 -5.14 1.55
C THR A 9 -19.66 -4.76 0.59
N GLY A 10 -19.48 -3.46 0.31
CA GLY A 10 -18.37 -2.95 -0.51
C GLY A 10 -16.97 -3.15 0.08
N GLY A 11 -16.80 -3.04 1.40
CA GLY A 11 -15.52 -3.30 2.07
C GLY A 11 -15.11 -4.77 1.98
N TRP A 12 -16.08 -5.68 2.06
CA TRP A 12 -15.84 -7.11 1.84
C TRP A 12 -15.39 -7.41 0.41
N ILE A 13 -16.00 -6.78 -0.59
CA ILE A 13 -15.59 -6.91 -1.99
C ILE A 13 -14.14 -6.44 -2.18
N PHE A 14 -13.77 -5.31 -1.59
CA PHE A 14 -12.39 -4.80 -1.64
C PHE A 14 -11.38 -5.78 -1.03
N VAL A 15 -11.66 -6.30 0.18
CA VAL A 15 -10.76 -7.25 0.86
C VAL A 15 -10.61 -8.54 0.05
N LEU A 16 -11.70 -9.04 -0.55
CA LEU A 16 -11.65 -10.24 -1.39
C LEU A 16 -10.82 -10.02 -2.66
N ILE A 17 -10.96 -8.87 -3.33
CA ILE A 17 -10.14 -8.53 -4.50
C ILE A 17 -8.66 -8.46 -4.11
N LEU A 18 -8.33 -7.81 -3.00
CA LEU A 18 -6.96 -7.66 -2.52
C LEU A 18 -6.33 -9.01 -2.18
N ALA A 19 -7.08 -9.89 -1.50
CA ALA A 19 -6.66 -11.26 -1.21
C ALA A 19 -6.48 -12.09 -2.49
N ALA A 20 -7.38 -11.95 -3.47
CA ALA A 20 -7.26 -12.63 -4.75
C ALA A 20 -5.99 -12.22 -5.50
N ILE A 21 -5.66 -10.92 -5.54
CA ILE A 21 -4.43 -10.41 -6.15
C ILE A 21 -3.19 -10.94 -5.42
N ALA A 22 -3.20 -10.91 -4.08
CA ALA A 22 -2.09 -11.40 -3.26
C ALA A 22 -1.78 -12.89 -3.48
N ILE A 23 -2.76 -13.69 -3.89
CA ILE A 23 -2.60 -15.12 -4.21
C ILE A 23 -2.26 -15.31 -5.70
N ALA A 24 -2.88 -14.54 -6.60
CA ALA A 24 -2.68 -14.66 -8.04
C ALA A 24 -1.25 -14.31 -8.47
N VAL A 25 -0.64 -13.28 -7.87
CA VAL A 25 0.73 -12.83 -8.18
C VAL A 25 1.79 -13.92 -7.92
N PRO A 26 1.89 -14.55 -6.74
CA PRO A 26 2.84 -15.64 -6.50
C PRO A 26 2.47 -16.90 -7.29
N TYR A 27 1.19 -17.15 -7.55
CA TYR A 27 0.77 -18.26 -8.40
C TYR A 27 1.29 -18.12 -9.84
N ALA A 28 1.18 -16.91 -10.41
CA ALA A 28 1.70 -16.59 -11.73
C ALA A 28 3.23 -16.69 -11.80
N SER A 29 3.93 -16.37 -10.71
CA SER A 29 5.39 -16.49 -10.63
C SER A 29 5.87 -17.95 -10.54
N LEU A 30 5.16 -18.82 -9.80
CA LEU A 30 5.59 -20.20 -9.55
C LEU A 30 5.16 -21.22 -10.62
N LYS A 31 4.00 -21.03 -11.27
CA LYS A 31 3.42 -22.07 -12.14
C LYS A 31 3.51 -21.80 -13.63
N LEU A 32 3.85 -20.57 -14.06
CA LEU A 32 3.99 -20.29 -15.48
C LEU A 32 5.41 -20.57 -15.96
N PRO A 33 5.60 -21.25 -17.10
CA PRO A 33 6.91 -21.34 -17.74
C PRO A 33 7.36 -19.96 -18.24
N ALA A 34 8.67 -19.71 -18.23
CA ALA A 34 9.30 -18.42 -18.58
C ALA A 34 8.97 -17.89 -19.99
N SER A 35 8.41 -18.75 -20.86
CA SER A 35 8.00 -18.42 -22.23
C SER A 35 6.63 -17.73 -22.31
N HIS A 36 5.85 -17.71 -21.22
CA HIS A 36 4.50 -17.16 -21.22
C HIS A 36 4.52 -15.65 -20.93
N PRO A 37 3.77 -14.81 -21.69
CA PRO A 37 3.79 -13.34 -21.53
C PRO A 37 3.28 -12.82 -20.17
N TRP A 38 2.64 -13.67 -19.37
CA TRP A 38 2.19 -13.36 -18.00
C TRP A 38 3.09 -13.97 -16.91
N HIS A 39 4.26 -14.49 -17.27
CA HIS A 39 5.22 -14.94 -16.27
C HIS A 39 5.80 -13.72 -15.55
N LEU A 40 5.45 -13.58 -14.27
CA LEU A 40 6.01 -12.56 -13.41
C LEU A 40 7.32 -13.08 -12.82
N GLU A 41 8.42 -12.45 -13.19
CA GLU A 41 9.73 -12.77 -12.62
C GLU A 41 9.71 -12.51 -11.10
N SER A 42 10.30 -13.42 -10.32
CA SER A 42 10.37 -13.30 -8.85
C SER A 42 10.94 -11.96 -8.37
N TYR A 43 11.85 -11.36 -9.15
CA TYR A 43 12.39 -10.02 -8.90
C TYR A 43 11.31 -8.93 -8.99
N GLN A 44 10.50 -8.95 -10.05
CA GLN A 44 9.40 -8.00 -10.25
C GLN A 44 8.39 -8.12 -9.11
N VAL A 45 8.01 -9.35 -8.72
CA VAL A 45 7.10 -9.59 -7.58
C VAL A 45 7.63 -8.95 -6.30
N THR A 46 8.93 -9.08 -6.04
CA THR A 46 9.59 -8.48 -4.87
C THR A 46 9.59 -6.95 -4.92
N LEU A 47 9.86 -6.36 -6.09
CA LEU A 47 9.79 -4.91 -6.31
C LEU A 47 8.40 -4.34 -6.10
N TRP A 48 7.39 -4.97 -6.70
CA TRP A 48 5.99 -4.57 -6.52
C TRP A 48 5.59 -4.61 -5.05
N GLY A 49 6.00 -5.65 -4.31
CA GLY A 49 5.80 -5.73 -2.86
C GLY A 49 6.41 -4.54 -2.11
N LYS A 50 7.65 -4.16 -2.43
CA LYS A 50 8.31 -2.98 -1.83
C LYS A 50 7.55 -1.69 -2.14
N TYR A 51 7.13 -1.49 -3.39
CA TYR A 51 6.38 -0.29 -3.78
C TYR A 51 5.03 -0.19 -3.08
N VAL A 52 4.29 -1.30 -2.93
CA VAL A 52 3.03 -1.32 -2.18
C VAL A 52 3.25 -0.98 -0.71
N CYS A 53 4.32 -1.49 -0.08
CA CYS A 53 4.68 -1.10 1.29
C CYS A 53 4.95 0.40 1.43
N TYR A 54 5.73 0.99 0.52
CA TYR A 54 5.96 2.45 0.53
C TYR A 54 4.69 3.24 0.23
N GLY A 55 3.82 2.73 -0.65
CA GLY A 55 2.51 3.34 -0.94
C GLY A 55 1.57 3.32 0.27
N LEU A 56 1.49 2.22 1.02
CA LEU A 56 0.73 2.13 2.26
C LEU A 56 1.25 3.07 3.35
N LEU A 57 2.58 3.22 3.44
CA LEU A 57 3.20 4.20 4.33
C LEU A 57 2.79 5.63 3.94
N ALA A 58 2.86 5.98 2.65
CA ALA A 58 2.43 7.27 2.15
C ALA A 58 0.94 7.53 2.39
N LEU A 59 0.07 6.55 2.11
CA LEU A 59 -1.37 6.63 2.39
C LEU A 59 -1.67 6.80 3.87
N SER A 60 -0.92 6.16 4.76
CA SER A 60 -1.11 6.32 6.20
C SER A 60 -0.82 7.76 6.65
N ILE A 61 0.22 8.39 6.08
CA ILE A 61 0.56 9.79 6.36
C ILE A 61 -0.51 10.73 5.78
N ASP A 62 -0.99 10.47 4.56
CA ASP A 62 -2.09 11.21 3.93
C ASP A 62 -3.37 11.16 4.79
N LEU A 63 -3.71 10.00 5.34
CA LEU A 63 -4.85 9.85 6.25
C LEU A 63 -4.66 10.59 7.58
N ILE A 64 -3.47 10.56 8.19
CA ILE A 64 -3.21 11.28 9.44
C ILE A 64 -3.35 12.80 9.22
N TRP A 65 -2.82 13.31 8.11
CA TRP A 65 -2.85 14.74 7.85
C TRP A 65 -4.22 15.21 7.32
N GLY A 66 -4.81 14.48 6.38
CA GLY A 66 -6.08 14.82 5.75
C GLY A 66 -7.31 14.52 6.60
N TYR A 67 -7.35 13.37 7.30
CA TYR A 67 -8.51 12.97 8.10
C TYR A 67 -8.40 13.35 9.58
N ALA A 68 -7.23 13.19 10.20
CA ALA A 68 -7.06 13.54 11.62
C ALA A 68 -6.64 15.00 11.84
N GLY A 69 -6.15 15.70 10.80
CA GLY A 69 -5.73 17.10 10.89
C GLY A 69 -4.46 17.31 11.72
N ILE A 70 -3.71 16.25 12.01
CA ILE A 70 -2.53 16.29 12.87
C ILE A 70 -1.29 16.28 11.98
N LEU A 71 -0.42 17.28 12.10
CA LEU A 71 0.90 17.25 11.49
C LEU A 71 1.73 16.17 12.20
N SER A 72 2.13 15.12 11.46
CA SER A 72 3.12 14.17 11.98
C SER A 72 4.43 14.92 12.25
N LEU A 73 5.05 14.69 13.43
CA LEU A 73 6.28 15.36 13.89
C LEU A 73 7.40 15.44 12.82
N GLY A 74 7.47 14.45 11.93
CA GLY A 74 8.41 14.44 10.80
C GLY A 74 8.20 15.56 9.77
N HIS A 75 6.95 15.94 9.47
CA HIS A 75 6.64 17.05 8.54
C HIS A 75 6.83 18.43 9.20
N GLY A 76 6.52 18.55 10.49
CA GLY A 76 6.72 19.79 11.26
C GLY A 76 8.19 20.21 11.35
N ALA A 77 9.12 19.25 11.44
CA ALA A 77 10.55 19.52 11.45
C ALA A 77 11.06 20.14 10.12
N PHE A 78 10.56 19.65 8.98
CA PHE A 78 10.90 20.23 7.66
C PHE A 78 10.25 21.61 7.44
N PHE A 79 9.02 21.80 7.91
CA PHE A 79 8.37 23.11 7.89
C PHE A 79 9.11 24.14 8.76
N ALA A 80 9.56 23.74 9.95
CA ALA A 80 10.36 24.58 10.84
C ALA A 80 11.73 24.95 10.23
N LEU A 81 12.43 23.99 9.62
CA LEU A 81 13.69 24.26 8.91
C LEU A 81 13.49 25.16 7.69
N GLY A 82 12.45 24.93 6.89
CA GLY A 82 12.13 25.78 5.72
C GLY A 82 11.79 27.21 6.13
N GLY A 83 11.03 27.39 7.22
CA GLY A 83 10.74 28.71 7.78
C GLY A 83 11.96 29.42 8.37
N TYR A 84 12.91 28.66 8.94
CA TYR A 84 14.16 29.22 9.46
C TYR A 84 15.12 29.67 8.35
N VAL A 85 15.16 28.97 7.21
CA VAL A 85 16.03 29.33 6.07
C VAL A 85 15.47 30.50 5.26
N MET A 86 14.15 30.69 5.25
CA MET A 86 13.47 31.79 4.56
C MET A 86 13.27 33.03 5.45
N GLY A 87 13.58 32.93 6.74
CA GLY A 87 13.42 33.98 7.76
C GLY A 87 14.67 34.82 7.98
#